data_AF-A0A525VPE6-F1
#
_entry.id   AF-A0A525VPE6-F1
#
_cell.length_a   1.000
_cell.length_b   1.000
_cell.length_c   1.000
_cell.angle_alpha   90.00
_cell.angle_beta   90.00
_cell.angle_gamma   90.00
#
_symmetry.space_group_name_H-M   'P 1'
#
loop_
_entity.id
_entity.type
_entity.pdbx_description
1 polymer ?
#
loop_
_entity_poly.entity_id
_entity_poly.type
_entity_poly.pdbx_seq_one_letter_code
_entity_poly.pdbx_strand_id
1 'polypeptide(L)'
;MTALALAFILLGISWSTAWAADPPCDKYPIVIQTKCAALWKSLNQEDGPTISQFGLDQLKRREEGKINAEQHLGENMAFIKQSTEKRLERLKQRMEKE
;
A
#
# COMPACT_ATOMS: atom_id res chain seq x y z
N MET A 1 8.17 10.81 -41.00
CA MET A 1 7.60 11.60 -39.88
C MET A 1 6.76 10.78 -38.91
N THR A 2 6.56 9.47 -39.12
CA THR A 2 5.80 8.60 -38.21
C THR A 2 6.67 7.97 -37.11
N ALA A 3 7.94 7.69 -37.38
CA ALA A 3 8.87 7.09 -36.41
C ALA A 3 9.22 8.01 -35.23
N LEU A 4 9.29 9.33 -35.46
CA LEU A 4 9.56 10.32 -34.41
C LEU A 4 8.36 10.49 -33.46
N ALA A 5 7.13 10.39 -33.97
CA ALA A 5 5.92 10.51 -33.16
C ALA A 5 5.77 9.34 -32.17
N LEU A 6 6.15 8.12 -32.57
CA LEU A 6 6.17 6.95 -31.69
C LEU A 6 7.21 7.04 -30.58
N ALA A 7 8.36 7.69 -30.83
CA ALA A 7 9.39 7.89 -29.83
C ALA A 7 8.96 8.86 -28.71
N PHE A 8 8.15 9.87 -29.02
CA PHE A 8 7.62 10.81 -28.01
C PHE A 8 6.55 10.19 -27.11
N ILE A 9 5.74 9.23 -27.60
CA ILE A 9 4.73 8.54 -26.79
C ILE A 9 5.38 7.61 -25.76
N LEU A 10 6.52 7.00 -26.09
CA LEU A 10 7.26 6.12 -25.17
C LEU A 10 8.04 6.87 -24.08
N LEU A 11 8.39 8.14 -24.30
CA LEU A 11 9.07 9.00 -23.31
C LEU A 11 8.10 9.72 -22.36
N GLY A 12 6.80 9.74 -22.69
CA GLY A 12 5.76 10.43 -21.91
C GLY A 12 5.18 9.61 -20.76
N ILE A 13 5.52 8.31 -20.66
CA ILE A 13 5.24 7.53 -19.47
C ILE A 13 6.32 7.89 -18.47
N SER A 14 6.17 9.04 -17.83
CA SER A 14 6.79 9.28 -16.53
C SER A 14 6.37 8.08 -15.68
N TRP A 15 7.29 7.13 -15.51
CA TRP A 15 7.24 6.24 -14.36
C TRP A 15 7.18 7.19 -13.18
N SER A 16 5.98 7.42 -12.67
CA SER A 16 5.76 7.84 -11.32
C SER A 16 6.65 6.91 -10.54
N THR A 17 7.76 7.43 -10.04
CA THR A 17 8.59 6.70 -9.11
C THR A 17 7.67 6.45 -7.95
N ALA A 18 7.02 5.29 -7.95
CA ALA A 18 6.40 4.73 -6.78
C ALA A 18 7.60 4.51 -5.87
N TRP A 19 7.97 5.56 -5.15
CA TRP A 19 8.94 5.48 -4.09
C TRP A 19 8.35 4.42 -3.19
N ALA A 20 8.94 3.22 -3.24
CA ALA A 20 8.80 2.28 -2.17
C ALA A 20 9.26 3.08 -0.96
N ALA A 21 8.29 3.54 -0.16
CA ALA A 21 8.60 4.30 1.03
C ALA A 21 9.63 3.49 1.82
N ASP A 22 10.66 4.16 2.32
CA ASP A 22 11.67 3.50 3.14
C ASP A 22 10.95 2.61 4.18
N PRO A 23 11.46 1.39 4.44
CA PRO A 23 10.88 0.51 5.45
C PRO A 23 10.59 1.32 6.71
N PRO A 24 9.39 1.20 7.31
CA PRO A 24 8.91 2.16 8.31
C PRO A 24 9.77 2.22 9.59
N CYS A 25 10.73 1.32 9.73
CA CYS A 25 11.64 1.20 10.85
C CYS A 25 13.00 1.86 10.63
N ASP A 26 13.39 2.17 9.39
CA ASP A 26 14.73 2.70 9.08
C ASP A 26 14.94 4.12 9.63
N LYS A 27 13.84 4.82 9.92
CA LYS A 27 13.84 6.13 10.59
C LYS A 27 14.27 6.09 12.07
N TYR A 28 14.33 4.91 12.69
CA TYR A 28 14.70 4.77 14.10
C TYR A 28 16.17 4.35 14.28
N PRO A 29 16.80 4.67 15.42
CA PRO A 29 18.15 4.19 15.75
C PRO A 29 18.26 2.66 15.68
N ILE A 30 19.39 2.14 15.20
CA ILE A 30 19.65 0.70 15.00
C ILE A 30 19.26 -0.15 16.21
N VAL A 31 19.54 0.35 17.43
CA VAL A 31 19.25 -0.35 18.69
C VAL A 31 17.76 -0.67 18.91
N ILE A 32 16.84 0.13 18.34
CA ILE A 32 15.39 -0.10 18.46
C ILE A 32 14.73 -0.58 17.15
N GLN A 33 15.47 -0.70 16.06
CA GLN A 33 14.91 -1.16 14.77
C GLN A 33 14.32 -2.57 14.85
N THR A 34 14.96 -3.49 15.60
CA THR A 34 14.43 -4.85 15.80
C THR A 34 13.07 -4.83 16.52
N LYS A 35 12.91 -3.95 17.52
CA LYS A 35 11.62 -3.75 18.21
C LYS A 35 10.56 -3.20 17.25
N CYS A 36 10.93 -2.18 16.47
CA CYS A 36 10.05 -1.64 15.44
C CYS A 36 9.59 -2.72 14.45
N ALA A 37 10.50 -3.56 13.95
CA ALA A 37 10.17 -4.61 13.01
C ALA A 37 9.20 -5.65 13.61
N ALA A 38 9.38 -6.00 14.88
CA ALA A 38 8.46 -6.88 15.60
C ALA A 38 7.07 -6.25 15.78
N LEU A 39 7.00 -4.97 16.18
CA LEU A 39 5.74 -4.22 16.30
C LEU A 39 5.04 -4.07 14.96
N TRP A 40 5.78 -3.77 13.90
CA TRP A 40 5.27 -3.72 12.54
C TRP A 40 4.68 -5.06 12.13
N LYS A 41 5.39 -6.17 12.35
CA LYS A 41 4.89 -7.52 12.06
C LYS A 41 3.58 -7.81 12.81
N SER A 42 3.50 -7.48 14.10
CA SER A 42 2.27 -7.64 14.91
C SER A 42 1.11 -6.85 14.31
N LEU A 43 1.33 -5.57 13.99
CA LEU A 43 0.31 -4.70 13.40
C LEU A 43 -0.20 -5.23 12.04
N ASN A 44 0.68 -5.82 11.22
CA ASN A 44 0.28 -6.46 9.98
C ASN A 44 -0.59 -7.70 10.22
N GLN A 45 -0.28 -8.48 11.25
CA GLN A 45 -1.09 -9.65 11.63
C GLN A 45 -2.45 -9.25 12.19
N GLU A 46 -2.49 -8.21 13.02
CA GLU A 46 -3.73 -7.63 13.58
C GLU A 46 -4.70 -7.17 12.47
N ASP A 47 -4.17 -6.61 11.38
CA ASP A 47 -4.98 -6.14 10.25
C ASP A 47 -5.37 -7.22 9.25
N GLY A 48 -4.72 -8.39 9.30
CA GLY A 48 -4.90 -9.49 8.34
C GLY A 48 -6.36 -9.88 8.10
N PRO A 49 -7.20 -10.07 9.15
CA PRO A 49 -8.62 -10.37 8.98
C PRO A 49 -9.39 -9.30 8.21
N THR A 50 -9.17 -8.01 8.52
CA THR A 50 -9.87 -6.90 7.85
C THR A 50 -9.46 -6.76 6.38
N ILE A 51 -8.16 -6.93 6.07
CA ILE A 51 -7.68 -6.92 4.68
C ILE A 51 -8.28 -8.09 3.89
N SER A 52 -8.34 -9.26 4.50
CA SER A 52 -8.89 -10.47 3.87
C SER A 52 -10.39 -10.29 3.59
N GLN A 53 -11.15 -9.78 4.57
CA GLN A 53 -12.57 -9.52 4.39
C GLN A 53 -12.83 -8.49 3.29
N PHE A 54 -12.06 -7.40 3.25
CA PHE A 54 -12.16 -6.42 2.18
C PHE A 54 -11.93 -7.06 0.80
N GLY A 55 -10.91 -7.92 0.66
CA GLY A 55 -10.66 -8.66 -0.58
C GLY A 55 -11.81 -9.58 -1.00
N LEU A 56 -12.41 -10.29 -0.05
CA LEU A 56 -13.59 -11.14 -0.32
C LEU A 56 -14.81 -10.32 -0.74
N ASP A 57 -15.05 -9.18 -0.09
CA ASP A 57 -16.16 -8.28 -0.42
C ASP A 57 -15.99 -7.69 -1.83
N GLN A 58 -14.75 -7.32 -2.18
CA GLN A 58 -14.39 -6.85 -3.51
C GLN A 58 -14.61 -7.92 -4.58
N LEU A 59 -14.19 -9.16 -4.32
CA LEU A 59 -14.40 -10.29 -5.23
C LEU A 59 -15.89 -10.54 -5.45
N LYS A 60 -16.67 -10.63 -4.38
CA LYS A 60 -18.12 -10.81 -4.46
C LYS A 60 -18.78 -9.69 -5.27
N ARG A 61 -18.42 -8.43 -5.04
CA ARG A 61 -18.97 -7.30 -5.79
C ARG A 61 -18.62 -7.34 -7.28
N ARG A 62 -17.44 -7.85 -7.65
CA ARG A 62 -17.09 -8.11 -9.06
C ARG A 62 -17.96 -9.20 -9.67
N GLU A 63 -18.11 -10.33 -8.98
CA GLU A 63 -18.89 -11.48 -9.45
C GLU A 63 -20.38 -11.13 -9.61
N GLU A 64 -20.91 -10.28 -8.72
CA GLU A 64 -22.27 -9.75 -8.80
C GLU A 64 -22.43 -8.62 -9.85
N GLY A 65 -21.36 -8.24 -10.57
CA GLY A 65 -21.39 -7.16 -11.56
C GLY A 65 -21.59 -5.76 -10.98
N LYS A 66 -21.42 -5.57 -9.66
CA LYS A 66 -21.60 -4.28 -8.97
C LYS A 66 -20.46 -3.31 -9.19
N ILE A 67 -19.28 -3.80 -9.54
CA ILE A 67 -18.10 -2.99 -9.87
C ILE A 67 -17.36 -3.53 -11.10
N ASN A 68 -16.87 -2.63 -11.93
CA ASN A 68 -16.04 -2.95 -13.08
C ASN A 68 -14.55 -3.05 -12.72
N ALA A 69 -13.73 -3.47 -13.71
CA ALA A 69 -12.28 -3.64 -13.59
C ALA A 69 -11.57 -2.47 -12.89
N GLU A 70 -11.85 -1.26 -13.38
CA GLU A 70 -11.26 0.01 -12.95
C GLU A 70 -11.69 0.41 -11.54
N GLN A 71 -12.98 0.30 -11.21
CA GLN A 71 -13.51 0.63 -9.88
C GLN A 71 -12.85 -0.20 -8.78
N HIS A 72 -12.72 -1.52 -8.98
CA HIS A 72 -12.01 -2.37 -8.03
C HIS A 72 -10.53 -2.01 -7.87
N LEU A 73 -9.85 -1.68 -8.97
CA LEU A 73 -8.45 -1.26 -8.88
C LEU A 73 -8.35 0.03 -8.05
N GLY A 74 -9.19 1.02 -8.34
CA GLY A 74 -9.25 2.27 -7.59
C GLY A 74 -9.58 2.07 -6.12
N GLU A 75 -10.60 1.28 -5.82
CA GLU A 75 -11.02 0.97 -4.44
C GLU A 75 -9.95 0.18 -3.68
N ASN A 76 -9.30 -0.81 -4.32
CA ASN A 76 -8.19 -1.55 -3.70
C ASN A 76 -7.02 -0.63 -3.37
N MET A 77 -6.63 0.24 -4.31
CA MET A 77 -5.53 1.18 -4.09
C MET A 77 -5.85 2.17 -2.96
N ALA A 78 -7.09 2.67 -2.92
CA ALA A 78 -7.55 3.54 -1.83
C ALA A 78 -7.51 2.82 -0.47
N PHE A 79 -7.98 1.57 -0.40
CA PHE A 79 -7.95 0.77 0.81
C PHE A 79 -6.50 0.47 1.27
N ILE A 80 -5.61 0.07 0.37
CA ILE A 80 -4.20 -0.19 0.67
C ILE A 80 -3.53 1.08 1.23
N LYS A 81 -3.77 2.23 0.62
CA LYS A 81 -3.24 3.50 1.10
C LYS A 81 -3.74 3.81 2.51
N GLN A 82 -5.06 3.83 2.70
CA GLN A 82 -5.66 4.20 3.98
C GLN A 82 -5.28 3.22 5.11
N SER A 83 -5.25 1.92 4.83
CA SER A 83 -4.89 0.89 5.82
C SER A 83 -3.40 0.98 6.19
N THR A 84 -2.52 1.23 5.23
CA THR A 84 -1.10 1.47 5.46
C THR A 84 -0.88 2.71 6.32
N GLU A 85 -1.53 3.83 6.00
CA GLU A 85 -1.44 5.06 6.80
C GLU A 85 -1.88 4.85 8.26
N LYS A 86 -3.01 4.16 8.47
CA LYS A 86 -3.48 3.79 9.82
C LYS A 86 -2.51 2.87 10.56
N ARG A 87 -1.83 1.97 9.84
CA ARG A 87 -0.83 1.06 10.44
C ARG A 87 0.45 1.82 10.82
N LEU A 88 0.89 2.76 9.97
CA LEU A 88 2.04 3.62 10.26
C LEU A 88 1.81 4.51 11.48
N GLU A 89 0.61 5.07 11.61
CA GLU A 89 0.24 5.87 12.78
C GLU A 89 0.24 5.02 14.06
N ARG A 90 -0.36 3.83 14.04
CA ARG A 90 -0.30 2.89 15.18
C ARG A 90 1.13 2.46 15.50
N LEU A 91 1.98 2.25 14.49
CA LEU A 91 3.40 1.94 14.70
C LEU A 91 4.10 3.08 15.42
N LYS A 92 3.89 4.33 14.99
CA LYS A 92 4.44 5.52 15.64
C LYS A 92 4.03 5.58 17.12
N GLN A 93 2.74 5.43 17.40
CA GLN A 93 2.22 5.46 18.77
C GLN A 93 2.77 4.34 19.68
N ARG A 94 3.11 3.17 19.12
CA ARG A 94 3.74 2.09 19.89
C ARG A 94 5.23 2.35 20.10
N MET A 95 5.93 2.86 19.09
CA MET A 95 7.35 3.20 19.17
C MET A 95 7.65 4.38 20.10
N GLU A 96 6.70 5.27 20.35
CA GLU A 96 6.82 6.32 21.38
C GLU A 96 6.93 5.77 22.82
N LYS A 97 6.65 4.48 23.03
CA LYS A 97 6.70 3.81 24.34
C LYS A 97 7.93 2.92 24.53
N GLU A 98 8.81 2.84 23.52
CA GLU A 98 10.00 1.99 23.48
C GLU A 98 11.30 2.75 23.73
#